data_AF-T0VG81-F1
#
_entry.id   AF-T0VG81-F1
#
_cell.length_a   1.000
_cell.length_b   1.000
_cell.length_c   1.000
_cell.angle_alpha   90.00
_cell.angle_beta   90.00
_cell.angle_gamma   90.00
#
_symmetry.space_group_name_H-M   'P 1'
#
loop_
_entity.id
_entity.type
_entity.pdbx_description
1 polymer ?
#
loop_
_entity_poly.entity_id
_entity_poly.type
_entity_poly.pdbx_seq_one_letter_code
_entity_poly.pdbx_strand_id
1 'polypeptide(L)'
;MILDYCRELFDTLKNLEGLLKGSEDLREDYRKKISAQIARQASILDILVSIGMIVYFMPDKTVFFSNLVPGTGPVDLFFRMSAITFLSLLLGYGSRLGLTWLWQHNYLPGGRKHIARFYKKKYLKKQKEIIEQIQEILKSEIIVNAELPNDYMNTKSINYIIGCLEAGEVSNLKEATNLLELESRDSHVHYLIKTENNTISRALLLIKNDEEERR
;
A
#
# COMPACT_ATOMS: atom_id res chain seq x y z
N MET A 1 -5.60 24.85 -32.54
CA MET A 1 -5.60 23.50 -33.11
C MET A 1 -4.55 22.60 -32.46
N ILE A 2 -3.24 22.83 -32.63
CA ILE A 2 -2.19 22.00 -31.98
C ILE A 2 -2.18 22.18 -30.46
N LEU A 3 -2.34 23.42 -29.97
CA LEU A 3 -2.40 23.69 -28.53
C LEU A 3 -3.63 23.05 -27.87
N ASP A 4 -4.78 23.10 -28.54
CA ASP A 4 -6.02 22.48 -28.06
C ASP A 4 -5.88 20.96 -27.96
N TYR A 5 -5.27 20.32 -28.98
CA TYR A 5 -4.91 18.91 -28.97
C TYR A 5 -3.97 18.55 -27.80
N CYS A 6 -2.93 19.35 -27.55
CA CYS A 6 -2.01 19.11 -26.44
C CYS A 6 -2.69 19.23 -25.07
N ARG A 7 -3.60 20.20 -24.91
CA ARG A 7 -4.39 20.37 -23.68
C ARG A 7 -5.34 19.20 -23.45
N GLU A 8 -6.03 18.74 -24.49
CA GLU A 8 -6.92 17.59 -24.42
C GLU A 8 -6.17 16.31 -24.08
N LEU A 9 -4.99 16.11 -24.68
CA LEU A 9 -4.10 15.00 -24.36
C LEU A 9 -3.57 15.10 -22.91
N PHE A 10 -3.21 16.29 -22.45
CA PHE A 10 -2.79 16.53 -21.06
C PHE A 10 -3.89 16.17 -20.06
N ASP A 11 -5.13 16.64 -20.28
CA ASP A 11 -6.25 16.34 -19.41
C ASP A 11 -6.57 14.85 -19.38
N THR A 12 -6.47 14.18 -20.53
CA THR A 12 -6.65 12.73 -20.64
C THR A 12 -5.58 11.97 -19.85
N LEU A 13 -4.30 12.33 -19.99
CA LEU A 13 -3.21 11.73 -19.21
C LEU A 13 -3.32 12.04 -17.72
N LYS A 14 -3.77 13.23 -17.35
CA LYS A 14 -3.99 13.63 -15.96
C LYS A 14 -5.11 12.81 -15.31
N ASN A 15 -6.20 12.56 -16.04
CA ASN A 15 -7.26 11.67 -15.58
C ASN A 15 -6.74 10.24 -15.40
N LEU A 16 -5.96 9.74 -16.36
CA LEU A 16 -5.32 8.42 -16.29
C LEU A 16 -4.39 8.30 -15.07
N GLU A 17 -3.57 9.32 -14.81
CA GLU A 17 -2.69 9.38 -13.62
C GLU A 17 -3.50 9.38 -12.32
N GLY A 18 -4.64 10.08 -12.30
CA GLY A 18 -5.60 10.07 -11.19
C GLY A 18 -6.16 8.67 -10.91
N LEU A 19 -6.51 7.92 -11.96
CA LEU A 19 -6.98 6.53 -11.82
C LEU A 19 -5.87 5.58 -11.36
N LEU A 20 -4.64 5.75 -11.87
CA LEU A 20 -3.49 4.97 -11.42
C LEU A 20 -3.23 5.17 -9.93
N LYS A 21 -3.20 6.43 -9.48
CA LYS A 21 -3.07 6.77 -8.06
C LYS A 21 -4.24 6.21 -7.24
N GLY A 22 -5.47 6.32 -7.75
CA GLY A 22 -6.65 5.75 -7.11
C GLY A 22 -6.55 4.22 -6.91
N SER A 23 -5.93 3.51 -7.85
CA SER A 23 -5.65 2.07 -7.71
C SER A 23 -4.58 1.78 -6.65
N GLU A 24 -3.50 2.57 -6.61
CA GLU A 24 -2.46 2.45 -5.58
C GLU A 24 -3.02 2.71 -4.17
N ASP A 25 -3.79 3.78 -4.01
CA ASP A 25 -4.47 4.13 -2.76
C ASP A 25 -5.46 3.02 -2.32
N LEU A 26 -6.20 2.44 -3.27
CA LEU A 26 -7.11 1.32 -3.01
C LEU A 26 -6.35 0.08 -2.51
N ARG A 27 -5.19 -0.22 -3.10
CA ARG A 27 -4.33 -1.32 -2.69
C ARG A 27 -3.75 -1.10 -1.30
N GLU A 28 -3.36 0.13 -0.98
CA GLU A 28 -2.85 0.49 0.34
C GLU A 28 -3.96 0.40 1.41
N ASP A 29 -5.16 0.93 1.13
CA ASP A 29 -6.32 0.83 2.01
C ASP A 29 -6.72 -0.63 2.28
N TYR A 30 -6.69 -1.48 1.25
CA TYR A 30 -6.89 -2.93 1.41
C TYR A 30 -5.86 -3.56 2.36
N ARG A 31 -4.57 -3.24 2.21
CA ARG A 31 -3.51 -3.73 3.10
C ARG A 31 -3.69 -3.22 4.53
N LYS A 32 -4.02 -1.93 4.71
CA LYS A 32 -4.28 -1.31 6.02
C LYS A 32 -5.46 -1.95 6.73
N LYS A 33 -6.55 -2.26 6.02
CA LYS A 33 -7.72 -2.96 6.59
C LYS A 33 -7.37 -4.35 7.09
N ILE A 34 -6.60 -5.11 6.32
CA ILE A 34 -6.14 -6.44 6.74
C ILE A 34 -5.27 -6.34 8.00
N SER A 35 -4.27 -5.45 8.01
CA SER A 35 -3.38 -5.30 9.16
C SER A 35 -4.12 -4.82 10.41
N ALA A 36 -5.06 -3.89 10.26
CA ALA A 36 -5.88 -3.39 11.37
C ALA A 36 -6.75 -4.50 11.97
N GLN A 37 -7.35 -5.36 11.14
CA GLN A 37 -8.16 -6.47 11.65
C GLN A 37 -7.30 -7.56 12.33
N ILE A 38 -6.12 -7.87 11.79
CA ILE A 38 -5.16 -8.77 12.44
C ILE A 38 -4.76 -8.20 13.81
N ALA A 39 -4.43 -6.91 13.88
CA ALA A 39 -4.07 -6.26 15.13
C ALA A 39 -5.23 -6.31 16.15
N ARG A 40 -6.47 -6.06 15.70
CA ARG A 40 -7.65 -6.14 16.57
C ARG A 40 -7.88 -7.56 17.09
N GLN A 41 -7.74 -8.58 16.24
CA GLN A 41 -7.88 -9.98 16.65
C GLN A 41 -6.77 -10.39 17.63
N ALA A 42 -5.53 -9.98 17.37
CA ALA A 42 -4.41 -10.21 18.28
C ALA A 42 -4.66 -9.57 19.66
N SER A 43 -5.14 -8.33 19.71
CA SER A 43 -5.49 -7.66 20.97
C SER A 43 -6.62 -8.36 21.73
N ILE A 44 -7.67 -8.83 21.04
CA ILE A 44 -8.77 -9.56 21.70
C ILE A 44 -8.26 -10.88 22.30
N LEU A 45 -7.43 -11.61 21.56
CA LEU A 45 -6.88 -12.87 22.04
C LEU A 45 -5.89 -12.66 23.18
N ASP A 46 -5.11 -11.58 23.15
CA ASP A 46 -4.21 -11.20 24.23
C ASP A 46 -4.97 -10.92 25.53
N ILE A 47 -6.13 -10.25 25.45
CA ILE A 47 -7.05 -10.08 26.59
C ILE A 47 -7.55 -11.43 27.11
N LEU A 48 -7.95 -12.35 26.21
CA LEU A 48 -8.42 -13.68 26.61
C LEU A 48 -7.33 -14.52 27.27
N VAL A 49 -6.10 -14.49 26.73
CA VAL A 49 -4.93 -15.14 27.34
C VAL A 49 -4.65 -14.52 28.71
N SER A 50 -4.68 -13.19 28.82
CA SER A 50 -4.47 -12.49 30.09
C SER A 50 -5.51 -12.89 31.14
N ILE A 51 -6.80 -12.95 30.78
CA ILE A 51 -7.88 -13.41 31.67
C ILE A 51 -7.67 -14.88 32.07
N GLY A 52 -7.33 -15.75 31.11
CA GLY A 52 -7.05 -17.16 31.37
C GLY A 52 -5.88 -17.34 32.34
N MET A 53 -4.83 -16.53 32.22
CA MET A 53 -3.70 -16.52 33.13
C MET A 53 -4.07 -16.02 34.52
N ILE A 54 -4.90 -14.98 34.63
CA ILE A 54 -5.41 -14.49 35.93
C ILE A 54 -6.22 -15.58 36.63
N VAL A 55 -7.09 -16.30 35.90
CA VAL A 55 -7.86 -17.42 36.47
C VAL A 55 -6.96 -18.60 36.86
N TYR A 56 -5.94 -18.91 36.06
CA TYR A 56 -4.99 -19.97 36.35
C TYR A 56 -4.14 -19.67 37.59
N PHE A 57 -3.68 -18.42 37.75
CA PHE A 57 -2.88 -17.95 38.87
C PHE A 57 -3.71 -17.39 40.04
N MET A 58 -5.03 -17.60 40.03
CA MET A 58 -5.92 -17.16 41.10
C MET A 58 -5.49 -17.79 42.44
N PRO A 59 -5.48 -17.01 43.55
CA PRO A 59 -4.74 -17.33 44.78
C PRO A 59 -5.15 -18.62 45.51
N ASP A 60 -6.31 -19.20 45.23
CA ASP A 60 -6.70 -20.51 45.75
C ASP A 60 -5.85 -21.68 45.19
N LYS A 61 -5.02 -21.43 44.17
CA LYS A 61 -4.09 -22.41 43.57
C LYS A 61 -2.62 -21.99 43.67
N THR A 62 -2.24 -21.32 44.77
CA THR A 62 -0.89 -20.82 45.09
C THR A 62 0.25 -21.86 45.12
N VAL A 63 -0.02 -23.14 44.85
CA VAL A 63 0.96 -24.25 44.87
C VAL A 63 2.17 -24.01 43.98
N PHE A 64 2.00 -23.30 42.85
CA PHE A 64 3.10 -23.10 41.89
C PHE A 64 4.15 -22.09 42.38
N PHE A 65 3.72 -20.95 42.91
CA PHE A 65 4.63 -19.92 43.43
C PHE A 65 5.08 -20.17 44.87
N SER A 66 4.32 -20.94 45.64
CA SER A 66 4.73 -21.36 46.98
C SER A 66 5.95 -22.29 46.95
N ASN A 67 6.03 -23.14 45.92
CA ASN A 67 7.16 -24.07 45.70
C ASN A 67 8.43 -23.40 45.14
N LEU A 68 8.31 -22.26 44.45
CA LEU A 68 9.45 -21.57 43.83
C LEU A 68 10.29 -20.76 44.82
N VAL A 69 9.69 -20.24 45.89
CA VAL A 69 10.38 -19.53 46.98
C VAL A 69 9.71 -19.96 48.30
N PRO A 70 10.23 -20.92 49.07
CA PRO A 70 9.50 -21.54 50.19
C PRO A 70 9.38 -20.65 51.45
N GLY A 71 10.06 -19.51 51.49
CA GLY A 71 10.14 -18.66 52.68
C GLY A 71 8.94 -17.71 52.86
N THR A 72 8.60 -17.43 54.11
CA THR A 72 7.56 -16.48 54.53
C THR A 72 8.13 -15.15 55.03
N GLY A 73 9.44 -14.92 54.87
CA GLY A 73 10.10 -13.68 55.29
C GLY A 73 9.76 -12.48 54.39
N PRO A 74 9.98 -11.24 54.85
CA PRO A 74 9.72 -10.02 54.06
C PRO A 74 10.51 -9.99 52.74
N VAL A 75 11.73 -10.51 52.75
CA VAL A 75 12.61 -10.61 51.58
C VAL A 75 12.09 -11.67 50.60
N ASP A 76 11.61 -12.81 51.09
CA ASP A 76 11.02 -13.86 50.25
C ASP A 76 9.71 -13.42 49.60
N LEU A 77 8.89 -12.65 50.32
CA LEU A 77 7.69 -11.99 49.80
C LEU A 77 8.03 -10.99 48.69
N PHE A 78 9.09 -10.20 48.85
CA PHE A 78 9.57 -9.30 47.81
C PHE A 78 9.99 -10.07 46.55
N PHE A 79 10.81 -11.11 46.67
CA PHE A 79 11.21 -11.93 45.52
C PHE A 79 10.04 -12.65 44.86
N ARG A 80 9.06 -13.15 45.63
CA ARG A 80 7.82 -13.72 45.08
C ARG A 80 7.05 -12.68 44.28
N MET A 81 6.82 -11.49 44.82
CA MET A 81 6.08 -10.43 44.14
C MET A 81 6.82 -9.96 42.88
N SER A 82 8.14 -9.77 42.95
CA SER A 82 8.97 -9.43 41.79
C SER A 82 8.96 -10.51 40.71
N ALA A 83 9.05 -11.78 41.07
CA ALA A 83 8.98 -12.90 40.12
C ALA A 83 7.61 -12.96 39.43
N ILE A 84 6.52 -12.75 40.18
CA ILE A 84 5.16 -12.67 39.63
C ILE A 84 5.03 -11.51 38.64
N THR A 85 5.51 -10.31 39.01
CA THR A 85 5.46 -9.14 38.11
C THR A 85 6.31 -9.35 36.85
N PHE A 86 7.49 -9.93 36.98
CA PHE A 86 8.41 -10.17 35.86
C PHE A 86 7.88 -11.24 34.90
N LEU A 87 7.37 -12.36 35.43
CA LEU A 87 6.69 -13.38 34.63
C LEU A 87 5.45 -12.81 33.94
N SER A 88 4.65 -12.01 34.63
CA SER A 88 3.47 -11.35 34.05
C SER A 88 3.84 -10.43 32.88
N LEU A 89 4.92 -9.63 33.02
CA LEU A 89 5.42 -8.76 31.96
C LEU A 89 5.94 -9.56 30.75
N LEU A 90 6.77 -10.58 30.98
CA LEU A 90 7.31 -11.44 29.92
C LEU A 90 6.20 -12.19 29.17
N LEU A 91 5.22 -12.72 29.91
CA LEU A 91 4.11 -13.45 29.33
C LEU A 91 3.18 -12.51 28.55
N GLY A 92 2.85 -11.33 29.08
CA GLY A 92 1.97 -10.37 28.41
C GLY A 92 2.61 -9.74 27.16
N TYR A 93 3.90 -9.40 27.21
CA TYR A 93 4.58 -8.86 26.02
C TYR A 93 4.89 -9.95 24.98
N GLY A 94 5.28 -11.14 25.46
CA GLY A 94 5.59 -12.30 24.63
C GLY A 94 4.36 -12.90 23.94
N SER A 95 3.21 -12.96 24.62
CA SER A 95 1.94 -13.41 24.04
C SER A 95 1.56 -12.52 22.88
N ARG A 96 1.60 -11.20 23.06
CA ARG A 96 1.22 -10.24 22.02
C ARG A 96 2.09 -10.35 20.77
N LEU A 97 3.41 -10.44 20.94
CA LEU A 97 4.34 -10.57 19.81
C LEU A 97 4.18 -11.93 19.11
N GLY A 98 4.12 -13.02 19.88
CA GLY A 98 3.97 -14.38 19.35
C GLY A 98 2.65 -14.58 18.62
N LEU A 99 1.55 -14.11 19.19
CA LEU A 99 0.21 -14.20 18.59
C LEU A 99 0.12 -13.37 17.30
N THR A 100 0.65 -12.14 17.30
CA THR A 100 0.69 -11.31 16.10
C THR A 100 1.51 -11.99 15.00
N TRP A 101 2.65 -12.58 15.34
CA TRP A 101 3.51 -13.30 14.40
C TRP A 101 2.82 -14.56 13.82
N LEU A 102 2.19 -15.37 14.67
CA LEU A 102 1.43 -16.56 14.28
C LEU A 102 0.26 -16.23 13.34
N TRP A 103 -0.47 -15.15 13.61
CA TRP A 103 -1.60 -14.71 12.79
C TRP A 103 -1.17 -14.12 11.44
N GLN A 104 -0.02 -13.43 11.41
CA GLN A 104 0.59 -12.95 10.17
C GLN A 104 1.08 -14.10 9.28
N HIS A 105 1.63 -15.17 9.87
CA HIS A 105 2.08 -16.37 9.15
C HIS A 105 0.97 -17.38 8.82
N ASN A 106 -0.28 -17.10 9.19
CA ASN A 106 -1.46 -17.96 8.96
C ASN A 106 -1.45 -19.31 9.70
N TYR A 107 -0.75 -19.42 10.83
CA TYR A 107 -0.82 -20.63 11.66
C TYR A 107 -2.14 -20.77 12.43
N LEU A 108 -2.89 -19.66 12.59
CA LEU A 108 -4.15 -19.62 13.33
C LEU A 108 -5.37 -19.44 12.40
N PRO A 109 -6.52 -20.06 12.72
CA PRO A 109 -7.76 -19.87 11.97
C PRO A 109 -8.21 -18.41 12.08
N GLY A 110 -8.45 -17.77 10.93
CA GLY A 110 -8.66 -16.32 10.86
C GLY A 110 -7.41 -15.50 10.55
N GLY A 111 -6.29 -16.14 10.22
CA GLY A 111 -5.04 -15.50 9.76
C GLY A 111 -5.18 -14.56 8.55
N ARG A 112 -4.08 -13.89 8.20
CA ARG A 112 -4.00 -12.92 7.09
C ARG A 112 -4.70 -13.38 5.80
N LYS A 113 -4.55 -14.63 5.39
CA LYS A 113 -5.17 -15.22 4.18
C LYS A 113 -6.70 -15.25 4.25
N HIS A 114 -7.28 -15.49 5.43
CA HIS A 114 -8.73 -15.56 5.60
C HIS A 114 -9.34 -14.15 5.59
N ILE A 115 -8.72 -13.21 6.31
CA ILE A 115 -9.13 -11.81 6.31
C ILE A 115 -8.96 -11.21 4.90
N ALA A 116 -7.84 -11.50 4.23
CA ALA A 116 -7.62 -11.09 2.86
C ALA A 116 -8.74 -11.58 1.94
N ARG A 117 -9.13 -12.86 2.01
CA ARG A 117 -10.26 -13.40 1.24
C ARG A 117 -11.57 -12.65 1.49
N PHE A 118 -11.84 -12.28 2.73
CA PHE A 118 -13.06 -11.54 3.08
C PHE A 118 -13.15 -10.17 2.39
N TYR A 119 -12.05 -9.40 2.43
CA TYR A 119 -12.02 -8.08 1.76
C TYR A 119 -11.72 -8.17 0.25
N LYS A 120 -11.20 -9.30 -0.25
CA LYS A 120 -10.80 -9.49 -1.65
C LYS A 120 -11.95 -9.17 -2.60
N LYS A 121 -13.18 -9.62 -2.30
CA LYS A 121 -14.34 -9.36 -3.18
C LYS A 121 -14.63 -7.87 -3.36
N LYS A 122 -14.59 -7.08 -2.28
CA LYS A 122 -14.84 -5.64 -2.32
C LYS A 122 -13.69 -4.89 -3.01
N TYR A 123 -12.45 -5.29 -2.75
CA TYR A 123 -11.27 -4.77 -3.43
C TYR A 123 -11.33 -5.02 -4.95
N LEU A 124 -11.53 -6.27 -5.36
CA LEU A 124 -11.60 -6.65 -6.77
C LEU A 124 -12.71 -5.92 -7.53
N LYS A 125 -13.88 -5.70 -6.90
CA LYS A 125 -14.96 -4.94 -7.54
C LYS A 125 -14.52 -3.52 -7.90
N LYS A 126 -13.93 -2.79 -6.94
CA LYS A 126 -13.44 -1.42 -7.15
C LYS A 126 -12.26 -1.37 -8.10
N GLN A 127 -11.33 -2.32 -7.99
CA GLN A 127 -10.18 -2.43 -8.88
C GLN A 127 -10.64 -2.66 -10.33
N LYS A 128 -11.68 -3.49 -10.53
CA LYS A 128 -12.28 -3.71 -11.84
C LYS A 128 -12.91 -2.44 -12.41
N GLU A 129 -13.66 -1.68 -11.62
CA GLU A 129 -14.24 -0.39 -12.04
C GLU A 129 -13.16 0.59 -12.51
N ILE A 130 -12.04 0.68 -11.76
CA ILE A 130 -10.89 1.52 -12.16
C ILE A 130 -10.26 1.03 -13.46
N ILE A 131 -10.05 -0.29 -13.61
CA ILE A 131 -9.46 -0.87 -14.81
C ILE A 131 -10.34 -0.68 -16.04
N GLU A 132 -11.66 -0.79 -15.91
CA GLU A 132 -12.59 -0.53 -17.01
C GLU A 132 -12.48 0.92 -17.50
N GLN A 133 -12.41 1.89 -16.57
CA GLN A 133 -12.20 3.31 -16.92
C GLN A 133 -10.84 3.54 -17.57
N ILE A 134 -9.77 2.90 -17.07
CA ILE A 134 -8.44 2.96 -17.68
C ILE A 134 -8.48 2.42 -19.11
N GLN A 135 -9.14 1.28 -19.33
CA GLN A 135 -9.27 0.67 -20.66
C GLN A 135 -10.08 1.53 -21.62
N GLU A 136 -11.11 2.23 -21.14
CA GLU A 136 -11.89 3.17 -21.94
C GLU A 136 -11.03 4.37 -22.37
N ILE A 137 -10.28 4.96 -21.44
CA ILE A 137 -9.35 6.06 -21.73
C ILE A 137 -8.28 5.62 -22.73
N LEU A 138 -7.68 4.44 -22.55
CA LEU A 138 -6.66 3.91 -23.46
C LEU A 138 -7.18 3.65 -24.89
N LYS A 139 -8.49 3.48 -25.07
CA LYS A 139 -9.12 3.32 -26.39
C LYS A 139 -9.52 4.66 -27.03
N SER A 140 -9.38 5.77 -26.33
CA SER A 140 -9.70 7.09 -26.88
C SER A 140 -8.88 7.40 -28.12
N GLU A 141 -9.50 8.01 -29.13
CA GLU A 141 -8.84 8.33 -30.40
C GLU A 141 -7.61 9.23 -30.22
N ILE A 142 -7.62 10.07 -29.18
CA ILE A 142 -6.54 11.01 -28.83
C ILE A 142 -5.27 10.27 -28.39
N ILE A 143 -5.42 9.13 -27.70
CA ILE A 143 -4.31 8.27 -27.28
C ILE A 143 -3.89 7.34 -28.41
N VAL A 144 -4.85 6.76 -29.15
CA VAL A 144 -4.57 5.79 -30.22
C VAL A 144 -3.87 6.46 -31.41
N ASN A 145 -4.29 7.67 -31.79
CA ASN A 145 -3.71 8.45 -32.88
C ASN A 145 -2.71 9.48 -32.37
N ALA A 146 -2.07 9.24 -31.23
CA ALA A 146 -1.14 10.19 -30.65
C ALA A 146 0.04 10.45 -31.59
N GLU A 147 0.24 11.72 -31.98
CA GLU A 147 1.39 12.13 -32.81
C GLU A 147 2.70 12.19 -31.99
N LEU A 148 2.60 12.11 -30.66
CA LEU A 148 3.71 12.15 -29.72
C LEU A 148 4.36 10.77 -29.51
N PRO A 149 5.70 10.69 -29.47
CA PRO A 149 6.39 9.45 -29.08
C PRO A 149 5.98 8.97 -27.68
N ASN A 150 5.85 7.66 -27.52
CA ASN A 150 5.46 7.03 -26.25
C ASN A 150 6.31 7.47 -25.06
N ASP A 151 7.61 7.72 -25.25
CA ASP A 151 8.52 8.12 -24.17
C ASP A 151 8.14 9.46 -23.52
N TYR A 152 7.35 10.29 -24.21
CA TYR A 152 6.89 11.60 -23.77
C TYR A 152 5.39 11.64 -23.44
N MET A 153 4.71 10.48 -23.43
CA MET A 153 3.31 10.34 -23.02
C MET A 153 3.19 10.32 -21.48
N ASN A 154 3.66 11.39 -20.84
CA ASN A 154 3.49 11.67 -19.43
C ASN A 154 3.07 13.14 -19.22
N THR A 155 2.42 13.42 -18.10
CA THR A 155 1.84 14.75 -17.84
C THR A 155 2.90 15.85 -17.80
N LYS A 156 4.11 15.58 -17.30
CA LYS A 156 5.21 16.56 -17.24
C LYS A 156 5.73 16.97 -18.62
N SER A 157 5.95 16.00 -19.51
CA SER A 157 6.43 16.23 -20.87
C SER A 157 5.43 17.05 -21.66
N ILE A 158 4.13 16.72 -21.55
CA ILE A 158 3.09 17.46 -22.25
C ILE A 158 2.93 18.86 -21.68
N ASN A 159 3.01 19.04 -20.36
CA ASN A 159 2.96 20.36 -19.75
C ASN A 159 4.11 21.27 -20.22
N TYR A 160 5.31 20.70 -20.39
CA TYR A 160 6.44 21.40 -20.97
C TYR A 160 6.17 21.80 -22.43
N ILE A 161 5.68 20.87 -23.25
CA ILE A 161 5.35 21.13 -24.66
C ILE A 161 4.29 22.22 -24.81
N ILE A 162 3.26 22.21 -23.95
CA ILE A 162 2.25 23.28 -23.88
C ILE A 162 2.93 24.61 -23.57
N GLY A 163 3.82 24.66 -22.58
CA GLY A 163 4.57 25.87 -22.21
C GLY A 163 5.37 26.47 -23.38
N CYS A 164 6.10 25.65 -24.13
CA CYS A 164 6.87 26.12 -25.29
C CYS A 164 5.98 26.61 -26.44
N LEU A 165 4.84 25.96 -26.67
CA LEU A 165 3.85 26.38 -27.67
C LEU A 165 3.16 27.69 -27.28
N GLU A 166 2.86 27.89 -25.99
CA GLU A 166 2.25 29.13 -25.46
C GLU A 166 3.24 30.31 -25.47
N ALA A 167 4.52 30.05 -25.21
CA ALA A 167 5.59 31.05 -25.28
C ALA A 167 5.96 31.43 -26.73
N GLY A 168 5.48 30.68 -27.73
CA GLY A 168 5.82 30.89 -29.14
C GLY A 168 7.24 30.48 -29.49
N GLU A 169 7.91 29.70 -28.63
CA GLU A 169 9.28 29.19 -28.86
C GLU A 169 9.32 28.13 -29.98
N VAL A 170 8.20 27.44 -30.18
CA VAL A 170 8.03 26.38 -31.18
C VAL A 170 6.70 26.53 -31.90
N SER A 171 6.67 26.18 -33.18
CA SER A 171 5.50 26.40 -34.06
C SER A 171 4.71 25.13 -34.36
N ASN A 172 5.29 23.95 -34.07
CA ASN A 172 4.66 22.66 -34.29
C ASN A 172 5.09 21.63 -33.23
N LEU A 173 4.32 20.53 -33.13
CA LEU A 173 4.53 19.47 -32.16
C LEU A 173 5.92 18.81 -32.31
N LYS A 174 6.41 18.67 -33.55
CA LYS A 174 7.70 18.06 -33.88
C LYS A 174 8.88 18.91 -33.39
N GLU A 175 8.78 20.23 -33.54
CA GLU A 175 9.75 21.19 -32.99
C GLU A 175 9.74 21.16 -31.47
N ALA A 176 8.56 21.09 -30.85
CA ALA A 176 8.45 20.97 -29.39
C ALA A 176 9.08 19.67 -28.87
N THR A 177 8.85 18.54 -29.54
CA THR A 177 9.48 17.26 -29.17
C THR A 177 10.99 17.27 -29.38
N ASN A 178 11.48 17.92 -30.44
CA ASN A 178 12.91 18.04 -30.69
C ASN A 178 13.60 18.94 -29.67
N LEU A 179 12.95 20.04 -29.27
CA LEU A 179 13.44 20.95 -28.23
C LEU A 179 13.53 20.21 -26.89
N LEU A 180 12.46 19.49 -26.53
CA LEU A 180 12.44 18.66 -25.33
C LEU A 180 13.51 17.56 -25.37
N GLU A 181 13.75 16.93 -26.52
CA GLU A 181 14.81 15.94 -26.67
C GLU A 181 16.20 16.55 -26.49
N LEU A 182 16.44 17.75 -27.05
CA LEU A 182 17.69 18.50 -26.90
C LEU A 182 17.92 18.91 -25.44
N GLU A 183 16.89 19.42 -24.76
CA GLU A 183 16.98 19.79 -23.34
C GLU A 183 17.10 18.58 -22.42
N SER A 184 16.48 17.45 -22.77
CA SER A 184 16.62 16.20 -22.01
C SER A 184 18.03 15.59 -22.06
N ARG A 185 18.97 16.19 -22.81
CA ARG A 185 20.40 15.87 -22.74
C ARG A 185 21.07 16.52 -21.54
N ASP A 186 20.48 17.58 -20.98
CA ASP A 186 20.85 18.08 -19.66
C ASP A 186 20.36 17.11 -18.60
N SER A 187 21.28 16.66 -17.74
CA SER A 187 21.02 15.75 -16.63
C SER A 187 19.84 16.16 -15.72
N HIS A 188 19.60 17.46 -15.55
CA HIS A 188 18.53 17.95 -14.69
C HIS A 188 17.14 17.80 -15.32
N VAL A 189 17.01 18.15 -16.60
CA VAL A 189 15.78 18.02 -17.38
C VAL A 189 15.50 16.56 -17.71
N HIS A 190 16.56 15.78 -17.99
CA HIS A 190 16.49 14.33 -18.14
C HIS A 190 15.81 13.67 -16.93
N TYR A 191 16.24 14.06 -15.73
CA TYR A 191 15.67 13.53 -14.50
C TYR A 191 14.20 13.94 -14.33
N LEU A 192 13.84 15.18 -14.64
CA LEU A 192 12.46 15.67 -14.48
C LEU A 192 11.46 15.04 -15.46
N ILE A 193 11.90 14.78 -16.69
CA ILE A 193 11.02 14.40 -17.81
C ILE A 193 11.06 12.89 -18.10
N LYS A 194 12.26 12.27 -18.03
CA LYS A 194 12.49 10.88 -18.48
C LYS A 194 12.47 9.84 -17.37
N THR A 195 12.52 10.25 -16.09
CA THR A 195 12.39 9.29 -14.97
C THR A 195 10.94 8.93 -14.66
N GLU A 196 9.98 9.75 -15.12
CA GLU A 196 8.58 9.43 -14.97
C GLU A 196 8.16 8.46 -16.08
N ASN A 197 8.09 7.18 -15.71
CA ASN A 197 7.64 6.10 -16.60
C ASN A 197 6.34 6.53 -17.30
N ASN A 198 6.29 6.32 -18.63
CA ASN A 198 5.12 6.56 -19.47
C ASN A 198 3.82 6.12 -18.77
N THR A 199 2.87 7.05 -18.64
CA THR A 199 1.59 6.84 -17.95
C THR A 199 0.78 5.73 -18.62
N ILE A 200 0.87 5.59 -19.95
CA ILE A 200 0.25 4.50 -20.71
C ILE A 200 0.91 3.15 -20.37
N SER A 201 2.24 3.09 -20.34
CA SER A 201 2.95 1.84 -20.01
C SER A 201 2.63 1.39 -18.58
N ARG A 202 2.53 2.32 -17.63
CA ARG A 202 2.10 2.03 -16.25
C ARG A 202 0.67 1.50 -16.20
N ALA A 203 -0.24 2.09 -16.97
CA ALA A 203 -1.62 1.62 -17.08
C ALA A 203 -1.73 0.21 -17.67
N LEU A 204 -0.98 -0.08 -18.74
CA LEU A 204 -0.93 -1.42 -19.34
C LEU A 204 -0.36 -2.46 -18.37
N LEU A 205 0.69 -2.10 -17.62
CA LEU A 205 1.30 -2.97 -16.62
C LEU A 205 0.33 -3.25 -15.46
N LEU A 206 -0.46 -2.26 -15.03
CA LEU A 206 -1.50 -2.45 -14.02
C LEU A 206 -2.57 -3.44 -14.49
N ILE A 207 -3.05 -3.31 -15.74
CA ILE A 207 -4.04 -4.24 -16.33
C ILE A 207 -3.48 -5.66 -16.35
N LYS A 208 -2.25 -5.84 -16.82
CA LYS A 208 -1.60 -7.15 -16.87
C LYS A 208 -1.49 -7.79 -15.48
N ASN A 209 -1.03 -7.03 -14.49
CA ASN A 209 -0.90 -7.53 -13.12
C ASN A 209 -2.24 -7.94 -12.50
N ASP A 210 -3.32 -7.22 -12.82
CA ASP A 210 -4.67 -7.56 -12.34
C ASP A 210 -5.21 -8.83 -13.01
N GLU A 211 -4.94 -9.04 -14.30
CA GLU A 211 -5.26 -10.32 -14.97
C GLU A 211 -4.56 -11.51 -14.32
N GLU A 212 -3.29 -11.34 -13.91
CA GLU A 212 -2.54 -12.35 -13.17
C GLU A 212 -3.09 -12.57 -11.75
N GLU A 213 -3.51 -11.53 -11.03
CA GLU A 213 -4.10 -11.66 -9.67
C GLU A 213 -5.51 -12.30 -9.66
N ARG A 214 -6.18 -12.34 -10.81
CA ARG A 214 -7.52 -12.95 -11.00
C ARG A 214 -7.48 -14.41 -11.41
N ARG A 215 -6.38 -14.91 -12.00
CA ARG A 215 -6.18 -16.34 -12.32
C ARG A 215 -5.90 -17.15 -11.06
#